data_AF-A0A2D5MPG1-F1
#
_entry.id   AF-A0A2D5MPG1-F1
#
_cell.length_a   1.000
_cell.length_b   1.000
_cell.length_c   1.000
_cell.angle_alpha   90.00
_cell.angle_beta   90.00
_cell.angle_gamma   90.00
#
_symmetry.space_group_name_H-M   'P 1'
#
loop_
_entity.id
_entity.type
_entity.pdbx_description
1 polymer ?
#
loop_
_entity_poly.entity_id
_entity_poly.type
_entity_poly.pdbx_seq_one_letter_code
_entity_poly.pdbx_strand_id
1 'polypeptide(L)'
;MQENKDYTFIHHDEHPDAWAIRLENKYPETIIVFGEVAYDDKQEAITYDFQIVESPDKDLSVQDVELQQHVGDILSSVISVGLEEGFVQATDRETGETIT
;
A
#
# COMPACT_ATOMS: atom_id res chain seq x y z
N MET A 1 2.31 -11.75 0.36
CA MET A 1 1.10 -11.68 -0.48
C MET A 1 1.52 -11.92 -1.93
N GLN A 2 0.59 -12.15 -2.86
CA GLN A 2 0.89 -12.37 -4.27
C GLN A 2 -0.04 -11.51 -5.16
N GLU A 3 0.56 -10.76 -6.08
CA GLU A 3 -0.19 -10.00 -7.09
C GLU A 3 -1.01 -10.93 -8.00
N ASN A 4 -2.20 -10.50 -8.42
CA ASN A 4 -3.19 -11.25 -9.21
C ASN A 4 -3.80 -12.47 -8.49
N LYS A 5 -3.62 -12.53 -7.16
CA LYS A 5 -4.22 -13.56 -6.31
C LYS A 5 -4.78 -12.97 -5.02
N ASP A 6 -3.96 -12.19 -4.31
CA ASP A 6 -4.37 -11.53 -3.07
C ASP A 6 -4.74 -10.07 -3.33
N TYR A 7 -4.06 -9.43 -4.30
CA TYR A 7 -4.27 -8.03 -4.68
C TYR A 7 -3.91 -7.76 -6.14
N THR A 8 -4.41 -6.66 -6.71
CA THR A 8 -4.07 -6.19 -8.05
C THR A 8 -3.92 -4.67 -8.08
N PHE A 9 -2.88 -4.16 -8.74
CA PHE A 9 -2.74 -2.73 -8.98
C PHE A 9 -3.81 -2.21 -9.94
N ILE A 10 -4.34 -1.04 -9.62
CA ILE A 10 -5.28 -0.33 -10.48
C ILE A 10 -4.76 1.08 -10.75
N HIS A 11 -5.24 1.66 -11.85
CA HIS A 11 -4.98 3.05 -12.15
C HIS A 11 -5.82 3.95 -11.24
N HIS A 12 -5.21 4.97 -10.64
CA HIS A 12 -5.93 6.04 -9.97
C HIS A 12 -5.97 7.27 -10.89
N ASP A 13 -7.18 7.69 -11.29
CA ASP A 13 -7.35 8.77 -12.28
C ASP A 13 -6.76 10.12 -11.81
N GLU A 14 -6.93 10.46 -10.53
CA GLU A 14 -6.49 11.75 -9.98
C GLU A 14 -5.01 11.76 -9.54
N HIS A 15 -4.46 10.58 -9.25
CA HIS A 15 -3.12 10.42 -8.68
C HIS A 15 -2.40 9.25 -9.35
N PRO A 16 -1.88 9.44 -10.58
CA PRO A 16 -1.31 8.35 -11.37
C PRO A 16 -0.16 7.60 -10.70
N ASP A 17 0.55 8.29 -9.80
CA ASP A 17 1.70 7.74 -9.05
C ASP A 17 1.29 7.07 -7.72
N ALA A 18 0.01 7.16 -7.35
CA ALA A 18 -0.47 6.54 -6.12
C ALA A 18 -0.58 5.02 -6.28
N TRP A 19 -0.23 4.29 -5.23
CA TRP A 19 -0.44 2.84 -5.17
C TRP A 19 -1.89 2.55 -4.84
N ALA A 20 -2.72 2.52 -5.87
CA ALA A 20 -4.10 2.07 -5.79
C ALA A 20 -4.17 0.56 -6.02
N ILE A 21 -4.82 -0.15 -5.11
CA ILE A 21 -4.87 -1.60 -5.07
C ILE A 21 -6.30 -2.07 -4.85
N ARG A 22 -6.73 -3.03 -5.67
CA ARG A 22 -7.93 -3.83 -5.42
C ARG A 22 -7.57 -5.09 -4.66
N LEU A 23 -8.34 -5.37 -3.62
CA LEU A 23 -8.22 -6.56 -2.77
C LEU A 23 -9.11 -7.69 -3.35
N GLU A 24 -8.57 -8.91 -3.44
CA GLU A 24 -9.22 -10.01 -4.17
C GLU A 24 -9.82 -11.09 -3.25
N ASN A 25 -9.18 -11.39 -2.12
CA ASN A 25 -9.52 -12.57 -1.29
C ASN A 25 -10.31 -12.22 -0.02
N LYS A 26 -9.64 -11.72 1.02
CA LYS A 26 -10.25 -11.50 2.35
C LYS A 26 -11.24 -10.32 2.34
N TYR A 27 -11.02 -9.34 1.47
CA TYR A 27 -11.84 -8.14 1.31
C TYR A 27 -12.16 -7.93 -0.18
N PRO A 28 -12.93 -8.82 -0.82
CA PRO A 28 -13.08 -8.85 -2.27
C PRO A 28 -13.68 -7.55 -2.82
N GLU A 29 -13.18 -7.09 -3.97
CA GLU A 29 -13.60 -5.87 -4.66
C GLU A 29 -13.49 -4.60 -3.81
N THR A 30 -12.67 -4.62 -2.75
CA THR A 30 -12.35 -3.41 -1.99
C THR A 30 -11.15 -2.72 -2.63
N ILE A 31 -11.30 -1.44 -2.95
CA ILE A 31 -10.25 -0.59 -3.50
C ILE A 31 -9.69 0.27 -2.39
N ILE A 32 -8.39 0.18 -2.18
CA ILE A 32 -7.63 1.05 -1.29
C ILE A 32 -6.59 1.85 -2.07
N VAL A 33 -6.17 2.97 -1.48
CA VAL A 33 -5.06 3.78 -1.97
C VAL A 33 -4.12 4.05 -0.82
N PHE A 34 -2.82 3.75 -1.00
CA PHE A 34 -1.80 4.10 -0.03
C PHE A 34 -1.51 5.60 -0.06
N GLY A 35 -1.33 6.19 1.13
CA GLY A 35 -0.91 7.57 1.34
C GLY A 35 0.58 7.67 1.61
N GLU A 36 0.95 8.25 2.76
CA GLU A 36 2.36 8.34 3.18
C GLU A 36 2.86 6.92 3.52
N VAL A 37 4.01 6.56 2.96
CA VAL A 37 4.78 5.35 3.33
C VAL A 37 6.17 5.83 3.72
N ALA A 38 6.56 5.59 4.97
CA ALA A 38 7.81 6.11 5.51
C ALA A 38 8.46 5.11 6.46
N TYR A 39 9.80 5.07 6.42
CA TYR A 39 10.57 4.34 7.43
C TYR A 39 10.67 5.16 8.72
N ASP A 40 10.34 4.55 9.86
CA ASP A 40 10.49 5.13 11.20
C ASP A 40 11.72 4.53 11.89
N ASP A 41 12.79 5.34 12.00
CA ASP A 41 14.05 4.95 12.63
C ASP A 41 13.91 4.56 14.10
N LYS A 42 12.89 5.06 14.82
CA LYS A 42 12.71 4.75 16.25
C LYS A 42 12.10 3.39 16.46
N GLN A 43 11.23 2.98 15.54
CA GLN A 43 10.52 1.70 15.59
C GLN A 43 11.20 0.63 14.73
N GLU A 44 12.21 1.03 13.94
CA GLU A 44 12.87 0.20 12.94
C GLU A 44 11.85 -0.46 11.99
N ALA A 45 10.81 0.29 11.62
CA ALA A 45 9.64 -0.23 10.92
C ALA A 45 9.12 0.73 9.85
N ILE A 46 8.44 0.20 8.84
CA ILE A 46 7.71 1.00 7.86
C ILE A 46 6.35 1.37 8.46
N THR A 47 6.08 2.66 8.50
CA THR A 47 4.78 3.24 8.80
C THR A 47 4.07 3.61 7.52
N TYR A 48 2.76 3.45 7.51
CA TYR A 48 1.95 3.80 6.35
C TYR A 48 0.54 4.22 6.75
N ASP A 49 -0.10 4.96 5.87
CA ASP A 49 -1.54 5.19 5.89
C ASP A 49 -2.20 4.76 4.56
N PHE A 50 -3.51 4.54 4.61
CA PHE A 50 -4.30 4.21 3.43
C PHE A 50 -5.74 4.67 3.60
N GLN A 51 -6.43 4.79 2.47
CA GLN A 51 -7.86 5.11 2.41
C GLN A 51 -8.62 4.01 1.68
N ILE A 52 -9.86 3.76 2.09
CA ILE A 52 -10.80 2.92 1.33
C ILE A 52 -11.53 3.86 0.35
N VAL A 53 -11.35 3.64 -0.94
CA VAL A 53 -12.00 4.41 -2.00
C VAL A 53 -13.36 3.80 -2.35
N GLU A 54 -13.40 2.48 -2.46
CA GLU A 54 -14.62 1.74 -2.77
C GLU A 54 -14.60 0.41 -2.01
N SER A 55 -15.75 -0.02 -1.51
CA SER A 55 -15.93 -1.35 -0.97
C SER A 55 -17.39 -1.78 -1.09
N PRO A 56 -17.66 -3.07 -1.37
CA PRO A 56 -19.00 -3.63 -1.25
C PRO A 56 -19.47 -3.68 0.22
N ASP A 57 -18.54 -3.72 1.18
CA ASP A 57 -18.84 -3.68 2.61
C ASP A 57 -18.86 -2.22 3.10
N LYS A 58 -20.05 -1.77 3.54
CA LYS A 58 -20.27 -0.39 3.97
C LYS A 58 -19.82 -0.12 5.40
N ASP A 59 -19.64 -1.18 6.19
CA ASP A 59 -19.21 -1.09 7.59
C ASP A 59 -17.68 -1.24 7.71
N LEU A 60 -17.01 -1.59 6.61
CA LEU A 60 -15.57 -1.69 6.55
C LEU A 60 -14.91 -0.33 6.83
N SER A 61 -13.90 -0.36 7.69
CA SER A 61 -13.23 0.84 8.18
C SER A 61 -11.72 0.67 8.14
N VAL A 62 -11.00 1.75 7.86
CA VAL A 62 -9.53 1.80 7.96
C VAL A 62 -9.03 1.54 9.39
N GLN A 63 -9.90 1.61 10.40
CA GLN A 63 -9.58 1.29 11.80
C GLN A 63 -9.73 -0.21 12.12
N ASP A 64 -10.22 -1.01 11.17
CA ASP A 64 -10.29 -2.46 11.34
C ASP A 64 -8.88 -3.07 11.38
N VAL A 65 -8.56 -3.71 12.51
CA VAL A 65 -7.20 -4.24 12.77
C VAL A 65 -6.84 -5.35 11.79
N GLU A 66 -7.82 -6.18 11.39
CA GLU A 66 -7.56 -7.25 10.43
C GLU A 66 -7.31 -6.68 9.02
N LEU A 67 -8.02 -5.62 8.64
CA LEU A 67 -7.79 -4.93 7.38
C LEU A 67 -6.41 -4.27 7.36
N GLN A 68 -6.04 -3.56 8.43
CA GLN A 68 -4.71 -2.97 8.57
C GLN A 68 -3.61 -4.02 8.43
N GLN A 69 -3.72 -5.16 9.12
CA GLN A 69 -2.73 -6.24 8.99
C GLN A 69 -2.66 -6.78 7.56
N HIS A 70 -3.81 -7.00 6.92
CA HIS A 70 -3.87 -7.49 5.55
C HIS A 70 -3.23 -6.53 4.55
N VAL A 71 -3.54 -5.23 4.67
CA VAL A 71 -2.96 -4.17 3.84
C VAL A 71 -1.46 -4.04 4.08
N GLY A 72 -0.99 -4.16 5.33
CA GLY A 72 0.43 -4.16 5.67
C GLY A 72 1.20 -5.33 5.03
N ASP A 73 0.62 -6.53 5.02
CA ASP A 73 1.20 -7.69 4.35
C ASP A 73 1.30 -7.51 2.82
N ILE A 74 0.34 -6.78 2.23
CA ILE A 74 0.37 -6.41 0.81
C ILE A 74 1.47 -5.37 0.58
N LEU A 75 1.55 -4.31 1.39
CA LEU A 75 2.58 -3.27 1.27
C LEU A 75 3.99 -3.85 1.34
N SER A 76 4.24 -4.73 2.31
CA SER A 76 5.53 -5.42 2.45
C SER A 76 5.89 -6.21 1.19
N SER A 77 4.90 -6.88 0.58
CA SER A 77 5.08 -7.60 -0.67
C SER A 77 5.37 -6.67 -1.85
N VAL A 78 4.63 -5.55 -1.96
CA VAL A 78 4.80 -4.54 -3.01
C VAL A 78 6.20 -3.95 -2.95
N ILE A 79 6.65 -3.53 -1.77
CA ILE A 79 7.98 -2.96 -1.57
C ILE A 79 9.06 -3.98 -1.89
N SER A 80 8.92 -5.23 -1.41
CA SER A 80 9.92 -6.27 -1.66
C SER A 80 10.09 -6.55 -3.16
N VAL A 81 8.99 -6.81 -3.87
CA VAL A 81 9.01 -7.06 -5.32
C VAL A 81 9.50 -5.83 -6.08
N GLY A 82 9.00 -4.65 -5.73
CA GLY A 82 9.37 -3.41 -6.41
C GLY A 82 10.83 -3.00 -6.20
N LEU A 83 11.46 -3.36 -5.07
CA LEU A 83 12.90 -3.21 -4.87
C LEU A 83 13.69 -4.25 -5.69
N GLU A 84 13.21 -5.48 -5.79
CA GLU A 84 13.85 -6.53 -6.61
C GLU A 84 13.79 -6.20 -8.11
N GLU A 85 12.68 -5.63 -8.58
CA GLU A 85 12.47 -5.27 -9.99
C GLU A 85 12.92 -3.84 -10.34
N GLY A 86 13.22 -3.00 -9.34
CA GLY A 86 13.75 -1.64 -9.53
C GLY A 86 12.69 -0.57 -9.85
N PHE A 87 11.43 -0.78 -9.47
CA PHE A 87 10.33 0.18 -9.67
C PHE A 87 9.99 1.00 -8.41
N VAL A 88 10.57 0.66 -7.26
CA VAL A 88 10.41 1.46 -6.03
C VAL A 88 11.50 2.53 -5.98
N GLN A 89 11.07 3.78 -5.86
CA GLN A 89 11.95 4.92 -5.61
C GLN A 89 11.88 5.31 -4.13
N ALA A 90 13.01 5.27 -3.43
CA ALA A 90 13.13 5.77 -2.07
C ALA A 90 13.79 7.16 -2.07
N THR A 91 13.27 8.09 -1.27
CA THR A 91 13.78 9.47 -1.18
C THR A 91 13.99 9.85 0.27
N ASP A 92 15.07 10.56 0.56
CA ASP A 92 15.32 11.14 1.88
C ASP A 92 14.31 12.23 2.20
N ARG A 93 13.69 12.17 3.39
CA ARG A 93 12.63 13.11 3.79
C ARG A 93 13.14 14.52 4.05
N GLU A 94 14.41 14.68 4.44
CA GLU A 94 15.00 15.98 4.80
C GLU A 94 15.65 16.66 3.59
N THR A 95 16.36 15.91 2.75
CA THR A 95 17.12 16.45 1.62
C THR A 95 16.39 16.35 0.29
N GLY A 96 15.43 15.42 0.17
CA GLY A 96 14.75 15.13 -1.10
C GLY A 96 15.63 14.36 -2.10
N GLU A 97 16.78 13.82 -1.66
CA GLU A 97 17.66 13.04 -2.52
C GLU A 97 17.15 11.61 -2.69
N THR A 98 17.14 11.12 -3.94
CA THR A 98 16.82 9.73 -4.25
C THR A 98 17.93 8.81 -3.74
N ILE A 99 17.57 7.76 -3.01
CA ILE A 99 18.50 6.81 -2.37
C ILE A 99 18.73 5.54 -3.23
N THR A 100 17.88 5.33 -4.25
CA THR A 100 17.87 4.18 -5.17
C THR A 100 18.36 4.50 -6.56
#